data_AF-A0A8S1PVP5-F1
#
_entry.id   AF-A0A8S1PVP5-F1
#
_cell.length_a   1.000
_cell.length_b   1.000
_cell.length_c   1.000
_cell.angle_alpha   90.00
_cell.angle_beta   90.00
_cell.angle_gamma   90.00
#
_symmetry.space_group_name_H-M   'P 1'
#
loop_
_entity.id
_entity.type
_entity.pdbx_description
1 polymer ?
#
loop_
_entity_poly.entity_id
_entity_poly.type
_entity_poly.pdbx_seq_one_letter_code
_entity_poly.pdbx_strand_id
1 'polypeptide(L)'
;MRIIFKDQKIGGGIFDRQGFNVGHWVELSDRFQDKSQFIYHGEYIKGKRFGRWNIGFKKECQKKPEWMLEIIIIIILVVEEYSLNKVKKMEDELRFMINLIMKINSFLKVTIKWEK
;
A
#
# COMPACT_ATOMS: atom_id res chain seq x y z
N MET A 1 1.88 15.90 19.04
CA MET A 1 2.17 17.34 18.90
C MET A 1 1.64 17.82 17.55
N ARG A 2 1.04 19.01 17.49
CA ARG A 2 0.56 19.62 16.25
C ARG A 2 1.13 21.04 16.18
N ILE A 3 1.64 21.44 15.03
CA ILE A 3 2.12 22.79 14.78
C ILE A 3 1.10 23.49 13.88
N ILE A 4 0.52 24.59 14.35
CA ILE A 4 -0.53 25.35 13.64
C ILE A 4 0.03 26.70 13.20
N PHE A 5 -0.25 27.10 11.96
CA PHE A 5 0.12 28.40 11.41
C PHE A 5 -0.96 28.89 10.46
N LYS A 6 -1.53 30.08 10.75
CA LYS A 6 -2.71 30.62 10.06
C LYS A 6 -3.85 29.61 10.01
N ASP A 7 -4.20 29.07 11.17
CA ASP A 7 -5.28 28.09 11.37
C ASP A 7 -5.12 26.76 10.60
N GLN A 8 -3.95 26.53 10.00
CA GLN A 8 -3.63 25.29 9.29
C GLN A 8 -2.59 24.48 10.05
N LYS A 9 -2.80 23.16 10.14
CA LYS A 9 -1.76 22.24 10.64
C LYS A 9 -0.64 22.14 9.62
N ILE A 10 0.56 22.58 9.99
CA ILE A 10 1.75 22.60 9.13
C ILE A 10 2.87 21.67 9.60
N GLY A 11 2.73 21.06 10.78
CA GLY A 11 3.76 20.19 11.31
C GLY A 11 3.31 19.30 12.47
N GLY A 12 4.26 18.52 12.95
CA GLY A 12 4.12 17.55 14.02
C GLY A 12 4.13 16.10 13.54
N GLY A 13 3.85 15.20 14.47
CA GLY A 13 3.86 13.77 14.23
C GLY A 13 3.30 13.00 15.43
N ILE A 14 3.60 11.72 15.47
CA ILE A 14 3.06 10.75 16.43
C ILE A 14 4.11 10.47 17.50
N PHE A 15 3.61 10.30 18.72
CA PHE A 15 4.41 9.88 19.87
C PHE A 15 4.07 8.44 20.20
N ASP A 16 5.06 7.67 20.64
CA ASP A 16 4.82 6.36 21.22
C ASP A 16 4.31 6.49 22.67
N ARG A 17 4.06 5.34 23.32
CA ARG A 17 3.57 5.27 24.70
C ARG A 17 4.57 5.81 25.73
N GLN A 18 5.84 5.95 25.36
CA GLN A 18 6.91 6.47 26.22
C GLN A 18 7.14 7.97 25.97
N GLY A 19 6.40 8.58 25.04
CA GLY A 19 6.55 10.00 24.70
C GLY A 19 7.69 10.28 23.73
N PHE A 20 8.21 9.28 23.02
CA PHE A 20 9.19 9.51 21.95
C PHE A 20 8.52 9.76 20.61
N ASN A 21 9.08 10.68 19.83
CA ASN A 21 8.72 10.86 18.43
C ASN A 21 8.94 9.56 17.66
N VAL A 22 7.91 9.10 16.93
CA VAL A 22 7.97 7.92 16.07
C VAL A 22 7.23 8.15 14.74
N GLY A 23 7.65 7.43 13.70
CA GLY A 23 7.02 7.43 12.38
C GLY A 23 7.32 8.70 11.58
N HIS A 24 6.42 9.08 10.67
CA HIS A 24 6.59 10.28 9.86
C HIS A 24 6.34 11.57 10.64
N TRP A 25 7.22 12.54 10.41
CA TRP A 25 7.20 13.85 11.05
C TRP A 25 7.39 14.96 10.04
N VAL A 26 6.79 16.10 10.35
CA VAL A 26 7.00 17.36 9.63
C VAL A 26 7.47 18.40 10.64
N GLU A 27 8.65 18.94 10.41
CA GLU A 27 9.29 19.96 11.23
C GLU A 27 9.42 21.25 10.45
N LEU A 28 9.37 22.37 11.16
CA LEU A 28 9.58 23.68 10.57
C LEU A 28 11.06 24.01 10.58
N SER A 29 11.53 24.71 9.54
CA SER A 29 12.86 25.31 9.58
C SER A 29 12.96 26.35 10.70
N ASP A 30 14.15 26.50 11.28
CA ASP A 30 14.44 27.56 12.24
C ASP A 30 14.16 28.96 11.66
N ARG A 31 14.18 29.09 10.33
CA ARG A 31 13.84 30.31 9.58
C ARG A 31 12.41 30.30 9.03
N PHE A 32 11.50 29.54 9.64
CA PHE A 32 10.11 29.50 9.20
C PHE A 32 9.41 30.83 9.52
N GLN A 33 9.02 31.54 8.46
CA GLN A 33 8.29 32.81 8.52
C GLN A 33 7.38 32.94 7.29
N ASP A 34 6.54 33.97 7.26
CA ASP A 34 5.58 34.19 6.17
C ASP A 34 6.19 34.13 4.76
N LYS A 35 7.41 34.67 4.60
CA LYS A 35 8.14 34.71 3.32
C LYS A 35 9.07 33.51 3.08
N SER A 36 9.25 32.65 4.07
CA SER A 36 10.20 31.52 4.05
C SER A 36 9.58 30.34 4.79
N GLN A 37 8.84 29.51 4.07
CA GLN A 37 8.03 28.42 4.64
C GLN A 37 8.66 27.05 4.36
N PHE A 38 9.94 26.91 4.71
CA PHE A 38 10.65 25.63 4.59
C PHE A 38 10.21 24.67 5.68
N ILE A 39 9.90 23.45 5.26
CA ILE A 39 9.59 22.35 6.16
C ILE A 39 10.51 21.16 5.84
N TYR A 40 10.83 20.41 6.88
CA TYR A 40 11.56 19.15 6.80
C TYR A 40 10.58 18.03 7.06
N HIS A 41 10.61 16.97 6.26
CA HIS A 41 9.82 15.78 6.54
C HIS A 41 10.64 14.51 6.36
N GLY A 42 10.43 13.58 7.27
CA GLY A 42 11.20 12.35 7.36
C GLY A 42 10.69 11.48 8.49
N GLU A 43 11.48 10.48 8.89
CA GLU A 43 11.09 9.53 9.92
C GLU A 43 11.81 9.76 11.24
N TYR A 44 11.11 9.47 12.32
CA TYR A 44 11.66 9.37 13.66
C TYR A 44 11.59 7.93 14.16
N ILE A 45 12.66 7.48 14.81
CA ILE A 45 12.70 6.22 15.56
C ILE A 45 13.24 6.51 16.95
N LYS A 46 12.43 6.22 17.98
CA LYS A 46 12.78 6.43 19.40
C LYS A 46 13.31 7.84 19.68
N GLY A 47 12.63 8.87 19.15
CA GLY A 47 12.98 10.26 19.39
C GLY A 47 14.17 10.79 18.59
N LYS A 48 14.75 10.01 17.67
CA LYS A 48 15.84 10.46 16.78
C LYS A 48 15.41 10.46 15.32
N ARG A 49 15.86 11.47 14.57
CA ARG A 49 15.72 11.51 13.11
C ARG A 49 16.38 10.26 12.50
N PHE A 50 15.67 9.59 11.61
CA PHE A 50 16.11 8.39 10.93
C PHE A 50 16.06 8.60 9.41
N GLY A 51 17.08 8.07 8.72
CA GLY A 51 17.14 8.07 7.26
C GLY A 51 17.24 9.46 6.62
N ARG A 52 16.75 9.55 5.38
CA ARG A 52 16.77 10.78 4.58
C ARG A 52 15.62 11.70 4.96
N TRP A 53 15.94 12.97 5.18
CA TRP A 53 14.98 14.04 5.41
C TRP A 53 14.88 14.90 4.16
N ASN A 54 13.66 15.06 3.66
CA ASN A 54 13.39 15.87 2.49
C ASN A 54 13.03 17.29 2.92
N ILE A 55 13.47 18.25 2.12
CA ILE A 55 13.20 19.67 2.31
C ILE A 55 12.12 20.04 1.31
N GLY A 56 11.03 20.63 1.79
CA GLY A 56 9.93 21.09 0.95
C GLY A 56 9.51 22.52 1.31
N PHE A 57 8.80 23.16 0.40
CA PHE A 57 8.11 24.42 0.68
C PHE A 57 6.64 24.15 1.02
N LYS A 58 6.06 24.90 1.97
CA LYS A 58 4.63 24.77 2.34
C LYS A 58 3.68 24.81 1.12
N LYS A 59 3.99 25.63 0.10
CA LYS A 59 3.20 25.71 -1.15
C LYS A 59 3.18 24.41 -1.95
N GLU A 60 4.19 23.56 -1.80
CA GLU A 60 4.33 22.30 -2.53
C GLU A 60 3.74 21.13 -1.73
N CYS A 61 3.86 21.14 -0.39
CA CYS A 61 3.42 20.03 0.45
C CYS A 61 1.89 19.91 0.62
N GLN A 62 1.10 20.87 0.12
CA GLN A 62 -0.37 20.79 0.10
C GLN A 62 -0.94 20.25 -1.22
N LYS A 63 -0.14 20.21 -2.29
CA LYS A 63 -0.53 19.53 -3.52
C LYS A 63 -0.10 18.07 -3.37
N LYS A 64 -1.03 17.19 -2.99
CA LYS A 64 -0.87 15.80 -3.41
C LYS A 64 -0.76 15.86 -4.93
N PRO A 65 0.35 15.38 -5.52
CA PRO A 65 0.45 15.40 -6.96
C PRO A 65 -0.75 14.66 -7.56
N GLU A 66 -1.36 15.19 -8.60
CA GLU A 66 -2.50 14.55 -9.28
C GLU A 66 -2.13 13.12 -9.72
N TRP A 67 -0.86 12.91 -10.12
CA TRP A 67 -0.30 11.59 -10.41
C TRP A 67 -0.34 10.61 -9.24
N MET A 68 -0.43 11.06 -7.99
CA MET A 68 -0.47 10.19 -6.82
C MET A 68 -1.78 9.38 -6.78
N LEU A 69 -2.89 9.94 -7.27
CA LEU A 69 -4.14 9.18 -7.42
C LEU A 69 -4.03 8.17 -8.56
N GLU A 70 -3.39 8.54 -9.68
CA GLU A 70 -3.14 7.64 -10.81
C GLU A 70 -2.28 6.44 -10.38
N ILE A 71 -1.23 6.66 -9.58
CA ILE A 71 -0.40 5.58 -9.05
C ILE A 71 -1.17 4.68 -8.09
N ILE A 72 -2.01 5.24 -7.21
CA ILE A 72 -2.86 4.43 -6.30
C ILE A 72 -3.84 3.58 -7.11
N ILE A 73 -4.47 4.14 -8.15
CA ILE A 73 -5.39 3.41 -9.03
C ILE A 73 -4.63 2.29 -9.75
N ILE A 74 -3.44 2.55 -10.31
CA ILE A 74 -2.63 1.52 -10.98
C ILE A 74 -2.26 0.40 -10.00
N ILE A 75 -1.86 0.73 -8.77
CA ILE A 75 -1.54 -0.28 -7.75
C ILE A 75 -2.76 -1.15 -7.43
N ILE A 76 -3.94 -0.55 -7.26
CA ILE A 76 -5.19 -1.28 -6.99
C ILE A 76 -5.50 -2.24 -8.16
N LEU A 77 -5.45 -1.74 -9.40
CA LEU A 77 -5.72 -2.55 -10.60
C LEU A 77 -4.75 -3.73 -10.73
N VAL A 78 -3.46 -3.52 -10.47
CA VAL A 78 -2.45 -4.59 -10.52
C VAL A 78 -2.71 -5.66 -9.45
N VAL A 79 -3.12 -5.27 -8.24
CA VAL A 79 -3.44 -6.21 -7.15
C VAL A 79 -4.70 -7.02 -7.46
N GLU A 80 -5.73 -6.38 -8.02
CA GLU A 80 -6.96 -7.04 -8.43
C GLU A 80 -6.72 -8.02 -9.58
N GLU A 81 -5.97 -7.61 -10.61
CA GLU A 81 -5.61 -8.46 -11.75
C GLU A 81 -4.80 -9.69 -11.30
N TYR A 82 -3.81 -9.49 -10.42
CA TYR A 82 -3.02 -10.59 -9.87
C TYR A 82 -3.89 -11.60 -9.12
N SER A 83 -4.85 -11.11 -8.32
CA SER A 83 -5.78 -11.94 -7.56
C SER A 83 -6.69 -12.74 -8.48
N LEU A 84 -7.23 -12.12 -9.54
CA LEU A 84 -8.07 -12.76 -10.55
C LEU A 84 -7.31 -13.84 -11.33
N ASN A 85 -6.09 -13.56 -11.77
CA ASN A 85 -5.27 -14.52 -12.50
C ASN A 85 -4.94 -15.77 -11.66
N LYS A 86 -4.72 -15.59 -10.35
CA LYS A 86 -4.51 -16.72 -9.43
C LYS A 86 -5.76 -17.59 -9.30
N VAL A 87 -6.94 -16.98 -9.15
CA VAL A 87 -8.22 -17.71 -9.07
C VAL A 87 -8.50 -18.47 -10.37
N LYS A 88 -8.34 -17.81 -11.52
CA LYS A 88 -8.57 -18.42 -12.84
C LYS A 88 -7.68 -19.64 -13.08
N LYS A 89 -6.41 -19.58 -12.69
CA LYS A 89 -5.50 -20.72 -12.77
C LYS A 89 -6.00 -21.92 -11.94
N MET A 90 -6.49 -21.67 -10.72
CA MET A 90 -7.04 -22.73 -9.86
C MET A 90 -8.31 -23.35 -10.46
N GLU A 91 -9.17 -22.56 -11.10
CA GLU A 91 -10.37 -23.06 -11.78
C GLU A 91 -10.04 -23.97 -12.97
N ASP A 92 -9.03 -23.61 -13.76
CA ASP A 92 -8.58 -24.41 -14.90
C ASP A 92 -8.00 -25.76 -14.46
N GLU A 93 -7.19 -25.78 -13.38
CA GLU A 93 -6.67 -27.00 -12.76
C GLU A 93 -7.81 -27.89 -12.23
N LEU A 94 -8.81 -27.30 -11.57
CA LEU A 94 -9.98 -28.03 -11.08
C LEU A 94 -10.81 -28.62 -12.22
N ARG A 95 -11.05 -27.85 -13.29
CA ARG A 95 -11.77 -28.31 -14.48
C ARG A 95 -11.03 -29.47 -15.15
N PHE A 96 -9.70 -29.41 -15.23
CA PHE A 96 -8.89 -30.51 -15.74
C PHE A 96 -9.07 -31.79 -14.90
N MET A 97 -9.00 -31.68 -13.57
CA MET A 97 -9.21 -32.81 -12.66
C MET A 97 -10.61 -33.41 -12.80
N ILE A 98 -11.66 -32.59 -12.87
CA ILE A 98 -13.05 -33.06 -13.04
C ILE A 98 -13.19 -33.84 -14.34
N ASN A 99 -12.64 -33.33 -15.46
CA ASN A 99 -12.67 -34.02 -16.74
C ASN A 99 -11.93 -35.36 -16.71
N LEU A 100 -10.80 -35.44 -15.99
CA LEU A 100 -10.06 -36.68 -15.81
C LEU A 100 -10.88 -37.71 -15.03
N ILE A 101 -11.51 -37.30 -13.92
CA ILE A 101 -12.39 -38.17 -13.11
C ILE A 101 -13.56 -38.70 -13.96
N MET A 102 -14.19 -37.84 -14.77
CA MET A 102 -15.28 -38.27 -15.66
C MET A 102 -14.82 -39.32 -16.69
N LYS A 103 -13.63 -39.17 -17.28
CA LYS A 103 -13.06 -40.16 -18.21
C LYS A 103 -12.79 -41.50 -17.53
N ILE A 104 -12.20 -41.49 -16.34
CA ILE A 104 -11.94 -42.71 -15.55
C ILE A 104 -13.27 -43.42 -15.24
N ASN A 105 -14.27 -42.68 -14.76
CA ASN A 105 -15.59 -43.25 -14.46
C ASN A 105 -16.26 -43.84 -15.71
N SER A 106 -16.12 -43.21 -16.87
CA SER A 106 -16.62 -43.76 -18.14
C SER A 106 -15.92 -45.06 -18.52
N PHE A 107 -14.61 -45.16 -18.32
CA PHE A 107 -13.83 -46.36 -18.60
C PHE A 107 -14.24 -47.53 -17.68
N LEU A 108 -14.34 -47.27 -16.38
CA LEU A 108 -14.74 -48.27 -15.38
C LEU A 108 -16.14 -48.84 -15.63
N LYS A 109 -17.08 -47.99 -16.08
CA LYS A 109 -18.43 -48.45 -16.46
C LYS A 109 -18.41 -49.44 -17.62
N VAL A 110 -17.49 -49.28 -18.56
CA VAL A 110 -17.34 -50.21 -19.69
C VAL A 110 -16.75 -51.52 -19.19
N THR A 111 -15.67 -51.50 -18.43
CA THR A 111 -14.98 -52.72 -17.98
C THR A 111 -15.87 -53.63 -17.12
N ILE A 112 -16.66 -53.06 -16.21
CA ILE A 112 -17.61 -53.82 -15.36
C ILE A 112 -18.68 -54.55 -16.19
N LYS A 113 -19.04 -54.03 -17.37
CA LYS A 113 -20.03 -54.66 -18.26
C LYS A 113 -19.47 -55.91 -18.95
N TRP A 114 -18.16 -56.04 -19.10
CA TRP A 114 -17.51 -57.20 -19.73
C TRP A 114 -17.26 -58.37 -18.76
N GLU A 115 -17.37 -58.13 -17.45
CA GLU A 115 -17.15 -59.13 -16.40
C GLU A 115 -18.45 -59.80 -15.90
N LYS A 116 -19.61 -59.43 -16.45
CA LYS A 116 -20.93 -60.02 -16.16
C LYS A 116 -21.48 -60.76 -17.38
#